data_AF-A0A1R1X7C9-F1
#
_entry.id   AF-A0A1R1X7C9-F1
#
_cell.length_a   1.000
_cell.length_b   1.000
_cell.length_c   1.000
_cell.angle_alpha   90.00
_cell.angle_beta   90.00
_cell.angle_gamma   90.00
#
_symmetry.space_group_name_H-M   'P 1'
#
loop_
_entity.id
_entity.type
_entity.pdbx_description
1 polymer ?
#
loop_
_entity_poly.entity_id
_entity_poly.type
_entity_poly.pdbx_seq_one_letter_code
_entity_poly.pdbx_strand_id
1 'polypeptide(L)'
;MKIHHLRTRYIYDLYYKREAISFEVYDYCLQKKLADANLIAKWKKPGFEKLCCLRCIQPRDTNYGTACICRVPKGKLEEGRTVECVHCGCRGCASTD
;
A
#
# COMPACT_ATOMS: atom_id res chain seq x y z
N MET A 1 11.21 -1.90 2.54
CA MET A 1 9.74 -1.72 2.45
C MET A 1 9.08 -2.53 1.31
N LYS A 2 9.69 -2.64 0.12
CA LYS A 2 9.13 -3.39 -1.02
C LYS A 2 8.74 -4.85 -0.70
N ILE A 3 9.63 -5.61 -0.06
CA ILE A 3 9.35 -7.01 0.35
C ILE A 3 8.16 -7.10 1.32
N HIS A 4 8.09 -6.19 2.30
CA HIS A 4 6.98 -6.13 3.25
C HIS A 4 5.63 -5.92 2.56
N HIS A 5 5.57 -4.99 1.61
CA HIS A 5 4.39 -4.77 0.78
C HIS A 5 4.04 -6.02 -0.03
N LEU A 6 5.01 -6.62 -0.73
CA LEU A 6 4.78 -7.80 -1.57
C LEU A 6 4.27 -8.99 -0.76
N ARG A 7 4.87 -9.27 0.40
CA ARG A 7 4.45 -10.34 1.31
C ARG A 7 3.01 -10.13 1.80
N THR A 8 2.68 -8.91 2.21
CA THR A 8 1.33 -8.56 2.65
C THR A 8 0.32 -8.65 1.50
N ARG A 9 0.70 -8.18 0.30
CA ARG A 9 -0.14 -8.23 -0.90
C ARG A 9 -0.42 -9.66 -1.33
N TYR A 10 0.59 -10.53 -1.29
CA TYR A 10 0.45 -11.93 -1.62
C TYR A 10 -0.62 -12.62 -0.74
N ILE A 11 -0.55 -12.42 0.57
CA ILE A 11 -1.53 -12.96 1.52
C ILE A 11 -2.92 -12.35 1.28
N TYR A 12 -3.00 -11.04 1.03
CA TYR A 12 -4.26 -10.37 0.68
C TYR A 12 -4.90 -10.95 -0.57
N ASP A 13 -4.12 -11.16 -1.64
CA ASP A 13 -4.62 -11.69 -2.91
C ASP A 13 -5.06 -13.15 -2.78
N LEU A 14 -4.32 -13.97 -2.02
CA LEU A 14 -4.71 -15.36 -1.76
C LEU A 14 -6.06 -15.47 -1.05
N TYR A 15 -6.35 -14.58 -0.10
CA TYR A 15 -7.60 -14.64 0.67
C TYR A 15 -8.76 -13.90 -0.02
N TYR A 16 -8.57 -12.64 -0.44
CA TYR A 16 -9.67 -11.79 -0.94
C TYR A 16 -9.89 -11.81 -2.45
N LYS A 17 -8.93 -12.29 -3.24
CA LYS A 17 -9.04 -12.28 -4.72
C LYS A 17 -9.13 -13.68 -5.31
N ARG A 18 -8.29 -14.59 -4.82
CA ARG A 18 -8.22 -15.97 -5.31
C ARG A 18 -8.99 -16.96 -4.45
N GLU A 19 -9.33 -16.58 -3.22
CA GLU A 19 -10.05 -17.43 -2.25
C GLU A 19 -9.37 -18.80 -2.05
N ALA A 20 -8.03 -18.82 -2.11
CA ALA A 20 -7.21 -20.02 -2.11
C ALA A 20 -6.79 -20.50 -0.70
N ILE A 21 -7.03 -19.68 0.33
CA ILE A 21 -6.75 -20.00 1.73
C ILE A 21 -7.98 -19.76 2.60
N SER A 22 -8.13 -20.56 3.66
CA SER A 22 -9.23 -20.38 4.62
C SER A 22 -9.02 -19.16 5.53
N PHE A 23 -10.08 -18.77 6.24
CA PHE A 23 -9.99 -17.71 7.23
C PHE A 23 -9.01 -18.06 8.36
N GLU A 24 -8.94 -19.32 8.82
CA GLU A 24 -8.02 -19.70 9.90
C GLU A 24 -6.55 -19.49 9.50
N VAL A 25 -6.20 -19.83 8.26
CA VAL A 25 -4.84 -19.62 7.72
C VAL A 25 -4.54 -18.13 7.60
N TYR A 26 -5.49 -17.34 7.10
CA TYR A 26 -5.35 -15.90 6.96
C TYR A 26 -5.16 -15.22 8.34
N ASP A 27 -6.00 -15.56 9.31
CA ASP A 27 -5.91 -15.01 10.67
C ASP A 27 -4.60 -15.42 11.35
N TYR A 28 -4.17 -16.68 11.18
CA TYR A 28 -2.85 -17.13 11.65
C TYR A 28 -1.70 -16.29 11.05
N CYS A 29 -1.74 -16.01 9.74
CA CYS A 29 -0.75 -15.15 9.10
C CYS A 29 -0.72 -13.73 9.69
N LEU A 30 -1.87 -13.16 10.06
CA LEU A 30 -1.95 -11.85 10.72
C LEU A 30 -1.39 -11.91 12.15
N GLN A 31 -1.80 -12.91 12.94
CA GLN A 31 -1.34 -13.09 14.33
C GLN A 31 0.19 -13.29 14.39
N LYS A 32 0.76 -14.03 13.45
CA LYS A 32 2.22 -14.23 13.32
C LYS A 32 2.95 -13.07 12.64
N LYS A 33 2.27 -11.96 12.34
CA LYS A 33 2.83 -10.76 11.71
C LYS A 33 3.50 -11.03 10.35
N LEU A 34 3.00 -12.03 9.62
CA LEU A 34 3.42 -12.33 8.25
C LEU A 34 2.79 -11.35 7.25
N ALA A 35 1.61 -10.82 7.55
CA ALA A 35 0.97 -9.73 6.83
C ALA A 35 0.68 -8.54 7.75
N ASP A 36 0.66 -7.34 7.16
CA ASP A 36 0.29 -6.10 7.87
C ASP A 36 -1.22 -5.86 7.79
N ALA A 37 -1.90 -6.09 8.92
CA ALA A 37 -3.34 -5.88 9.05
C ALA A 37 -3.77 -4.42 8.79
N ASN A 38 -2.97 -3.44 9.19
CA ASN A 38 -3.28 -2.03 9.01
C ASN A 38 -3.19 -1.62 7.54
N LEU A 39 -2.18 -2.14 6.83
CA LEU A 39 -2.05 -1.91 5.39
C LEU A 39 -3.20 -2.57 4.62
N ILE A 40 -3.57 -3.80 4.97
CA ILE A 40 -4.72 -4.50 4.37
C ILE A 40 -6.02 -3.74 4.63
N ALA A 41 -6.23 -3.23 5.84
CA ALA A 41 -7.42 -2.43 6.17
C ALA A 41 -7.51 -1.17 5.29
N LYS A 42 -6.39 -0.57 4.89
CA LYS A 42 -6.37 0.54 3.93
C LYS A 42 -6.71 0.10 2.52
N TRP A 43 -6.21 -1.03 2.04
CA TRP A 43 -6.54 -1.53 0.69
C TRP A 43 -8.02 -1.84 0.48
N LYS A 44 -8.77 -2.09 1.55
CA LYS A 44 -10.24 -2.25 1.49
C LYS A 44 -11.00 -0.93 1.33
N LYS A 45 -10.36 0.22 1.56
CA LYS A 45 -10.98 1.53 1.44
C LYS A 45 -10.84 2.07 0.01
N PRO A 46 -11.89 2.69 -0.55
CA PRO A 46 -11.82 3.25 -1.89
C PRO A 46 -10.71 4.29 -2.00
N GLY A 47 -9.95 4.24 -3.10
CA GLY A 47 -8.83 5.13 -3.39
C GLY A 47 -7.49 4.74 -2.75
N PHE A 48 -7.43 3.65 -1.98
CA PHE A 48 -6.20 3.13 -1.37
C PHE A 48 -5.83 1.71 -1.83
N GLU A 49 -6.57 1.13 -2.77
CA GLU A 49 -6.40 -0.23 -3.29
C GLU A 49 -4.95 -0.56 -3.68
N LYS A 50 -4.21 0.43 -4.23
CA LYS A 50 -2.80 0.31 -4.65
C LYS A 50 -1.79 0.96 -3.69
N LEU A 51 -2.18 1.27 -2.45
CA LEU A 51 -1.32 1.97 -1.49
C LEU A 51 -0.01 1.20 -1.22
N CYS A 52 1.13 1.91 -1.29
CA CYS A 52 2.46 1.31 -1.17
C CYS A 52 2.91 1.03 0.28
N CYS A 53 2.60 1.91 1.23
CA CYS A 53 2.89 1.76 2.66
C CYS A 53 2.10 2.78 3.49
N LEU A 54 2.03 2.56 4.81
CA LEU A 54 1.31 3.44 5.73
C LEU A 54 1.99 4.81 5.94
N ARG A 55 3.33 4.89 5.83
CA ARG A 55 4.05 6.16 5.99
C ARG A 55 3.69 7.19 4.92
N CYS A 56 3.37 6.74 3.71
CA CYS A 56 3.05 7.64 2.59
C CYS A 56 1.70 8.37 2.74
N ILE A 57 0.88 7.99 3.73
CA ILE A 57 -0.42 8.61 4.00
C ILE A 57 -0.47 9.29 5.36
N GLN A 58 0.66 9.34 6.07
CA GLN A 58 0.71 9.84 7.44
C GLN A 58 1.14 11.32 7.44
N PRO A 59 0.27 12.27 7.83
CA PRO A 59 0.59 13.72 7.80
C PRO A 59 1.84 14.09 8.60
N ARG A 60 2.00 13.50 9.80
CA ARG A 60 3.15 13.76 10.70
C ARG A 60 4.51 13.33 10.13
N ASP A 61 4.54 12.51 9.08
CA ASP A 61 5.78 12.04 8.46
C ASP A 61 6.26 13.01 7.36
N THR A 62 5.58 14.16 7.17
CA THR A 62 5.92 15.20 6.20
C THR A 62 5.95 16.59 6.83
N ASN A 63 6.79 17.48 6.30
CA ASN A 63 6.99 18.83 6.86
C ASN A 63 5.73 19.71 6.83
N TYR A 64 4.85 19.50 5.85
CA TYR A 64 3.65 20.33 5.62
C TYR A 64 2.35 19.61 5.97
N GLY A 65 2.41 18.44 6.63
CA GLY A 65 1.21 17.71 7.03
C GLY A 65 0.42 17.11 5.87
N THR A 66 1.06 16.82 4.74
CA THR A 66 0.41 16.31 3.52
C THR A 66 0.72 14.83 3.28
N ALA A 67 0.10 14.24 2.27
CA ALA A 67 0.46 12.90 1.82
C ALA A 67 1.73 12.93 0.96
N CYS A 68 2.43 11.79 0.87
CA CYS A 68 3.62 11.68 0.03
C CYS A 68 3.29 11.88 -1.46
N ILE A 69 4.21 12.46 -2.23
CA ILE A 69 4.05 12.72 -3.68
C ILE A 69 3.68 11.47 -4.49
N CYS A 70 4.05 10.27 -4.04
CA CYS A 70 3.66 9.03 -4.71
C CYS A 70 2.14 8.76 -4.67
N ARG A 71 1.36 9.51 -3.86
CA ARG A 71 -0.11 9.44 -3.84
C ARG A 71 -0.78 10.38 -4.85
N VAL A 72 -0.01 11.25 -5.49
CA VAL A 72 -0.51 12.13 -6.56
C VAL A 72 -0.66 11.29 -7.84
N PRO A 73 -1.85 11.27 -8.47
CA PRO A 73 -2.05 10.60 -9.76
C PRO A 73 -1.10 11.13 -10.82
N LYS A 74 -0.57 10.25 -11.67
CA LYS A 74 0.37 10.60 -12.75
C LYS A 74 -0.19 11.64 -13.72
N GLY A 75 -1.49 11.58 -14.02
CA GLY A 75 -2.14 12.58 -14.89
C GLY A 75 -2.20 14.00 -14.31
N LYS A 76 -1.86 14.18 -13.03
CA LYS A 76 -1.72 15.50 -12.37
C LYS A 76 -0.27 15.92 -12.17
N LEU A 77 0.68 15.08 -12.57
CA LEU A 77 2.11 15.40 -12.55
C LEU A 77 2.52 15.99 -13.89
N GLU A 78 3.59 16.76 -13.88
CA GLU A 78 4.23 17.27 -15.10
C GLU A 78 4.66 16.08 -15.99
N GLU A 79 4.48 16.22 -17.30
CA GLU A 79 4.88 15.19 -18.26
C GLU A 79 6.38 14.88 -18.14
N GLY A 80 6.73 13.59 -18.16
CA GLY A 80 8.12 13.12 -18.01
C GLY A 80 8.65 13.09 -16.57
N ARG A 81 7.88 13.58 -15.57
CA ARG A 81 8.31 13.56 -14.17
C ARG A 81 8.29 12.14 -13.60
N THR A 82 9.49 11.59 -13.35
CA THR A 82 9.63 10.31 -12.65
C THR A 82 9.53 10.53 -11.15
N VAL A 83 8.57 9.88 -10.50
CA VAL A 83 8.43 9.91 -9.03
C VAL A 83 9.12 8.70 -8.44
N GLU A 84 9.93 8.91 -7.40
CA GLU A 84 10.37 7.85 -6.50
C GLU A 84 10.23 8.31 -5.04
N CYS A 85 9.43 7.58 -4.27
CA CYS A 85 9.17 7.91 -2.87
C CYS A 85 10.40 7.65 -1.99
N VAL A 86 10.81 8.64 -1.19
CA VAL A 86 11.91 8.50 -0.21
C VAL A 86 11.65 7.49 0.90
N HIS A 87 10.38 7.19 1.22
CA HIS A 87 10.05 6.27 2.33
C HIS A 87 10.06 4.79 1.92
N CYS A 88 9.71 4.47 0.67
CA CYS A 88 9.51 3.09 0.24
C CYS A 88 9.99 2.78 -1.19
N GLY A 89 10.40 3.78 -1.96
CA GLY A 89 10.89 3.64 -3.33
C GLY A 89 9.81 3.25 -4.34
N CYS A 90 8.54 3.59 -4.09
CA CYS A 90 7.46 3.39 -5.05
C CYS A 90 7.41 4.53 -6.08
N ARG A 91 6.85 4.26 -7.26
CA ARG A 91 6.80 5.19 -8.40
C ARG A 91 5.39 5.68 -8.74
N GLY A 92 4.57 5.79 -7.71
CA GLY A 92 3.12 6.01 -7.83
C GLY A 92 2.36 4.90 -7.12
N CYS A 93 1.41 5.29 -6.30
CA CYS A 93 0.52 4.42 -5.54
C CYS A 93 -0.89 5.01 -5.42
N ALA A 94 -1.22 5.98 -6.28
CA ALA A 94 -2.60 6.39 -6.50
C ALA A 94 -3.34 5.22 -7.17
N SER A 95 -4.58 4.96 -6.77
CA SER A 95 -5.34 3.85 -7.34
C SER A 95 -5.83 4.11 -8.77
N THR A 96 -5.81 5.38 -9.19
CA THR A 96 -6.21 5.85 -10.53
C THR A 96 -5.12 5.66 -11.59
N ASP A 97 -3.88 5.37 -11.17
CA ASP A 97 -2.75 5.03 -12.05
C ASP A 97 -2.65 3.51 -12.21
#